data_AF-A0A1I2X3I3-F1
#
_entry.id   AF-A0A1I2X3I3-F1
#
_cell.length_a   1.000
_cell.length_b   1.000
_cell.length_c   1.000
_cell.angle_alpha   90.00
_cell.angle_beta   90.00
_cell.angle_gamma   90.00
#
_symmetry.space_group_name_H-M   'P 1'
#
loop_
_entity.id
_entity.type
_entity.pdbx_description
1 polymer ?
#
loop_
_entity_poly.entity_id
_entity_poly.type
_entity_poly.pdbx_seq_one_letter_code
_entity_poly.pdbx_strand_id
1 'polypeptide(L)'
;MLSDAQWSELEPLVEACRPKAKTPPQDLQRTLSAILWRHRNGAKWRAIPEELGPWWRAAQIFIRWSRAGVWERLLSLVQERGVQLGMVFLDGTTVRAHQKAAG
;
A
#
# COMPACT_ATOMS: atom_id res chain seq x y z
N MET A 1 7.35 -5.22 -8.34
CA MET A 1 7.95 -5.07 -6.99
C MET A 1 8.49 -3.66 -6.85
N LEU A 2 8.50 -3.10 -5.65
CA LEU A 2 9.17 -1.82 -5.38
C LEU A 2 10.69 -2.04 -5.42
N SER A 3 11.41 -1.23 -6.19
CA SER A 3 12.87 -1.19 -6.08
C SER A 3 13.28 -0.53 -4.76
N ASP A 4 14.52 -0.75 -4.33
CA ASP A 4 15.04 -0.14 -3.10
C ASP A 4 15.07 1.40 -3.18
N ALA A 5 15.33 1.95 -4.37
CA ALA A 5 15.25 3.39 -4.61
C ALA A 5 13.81 3.92 -4.42
N GLN A 6 12.82 3.26 -5.02
CA GLN A 6 11.41 3.62 -4.83
C GLN A 6 10.97 3.45 -3.37
N TRP A 7 11.49 2.43 -2.69
CA TRP A 7 11.22 2.22 -1.28
C TRP A 7 11.80 3.34 -0.41
N SER A 8 13.05 3.74 -0.66
CA SER A 8 13.71 4.81 0.09
C SER A 8 12.96 6.15 0.01
N GLU A 9 12.31 6.44 -1.11
CA GLU A 9 11.45 7.62 -1.26
C GLU A 9 10.07 7.45 -0.60
N LEU A 10 9.50 6.23 -0.65
CA LEU A 10 8.16 5.93 -0.12
C LEU A 10 8.12 5.77 1.40
N GLU A 11 9.14 5.11 1.95
CA GLU A 11 9.19 4.70 3.36
C GLU A 11 8.93 5.86 4.32
N PRO A 12 9.57 7.04 4.17
CA PRO A 12 9.31 8.17 5.06
C PRO A 12 7.85 8.64 5.04
N LEU A 13 7.19 8.59 3.86
CA LEU A 13 5.79 8.99 3.71
C LEU A 13 4.84 7.95 4.34
N VAL A 14 5.17 6.67 4.19
CA VAL A 14 4.47 5.56 4.82
C VAL A 14 4.57 5.67 6.34
N GLU A 15 5.77 5.92 6.88
CA GLU A 15 6.00 6.11 8.31
C GLU A 15 5.23 7.31 8.87
N ALA A 16 5.14 8.41 8.11
CA ALA A 16 4.33 9.57 8.50
C ALA A 16 2.82 9.29 8.53
N CYS A 17 2.32 8.35 7.69
CA CYS A 17 0.89 8.11 7.53
C CYS A 17 0.34 6.95 8.36
N ARG A 18 1.16 5.92 8.59
CA ARG A 18 0.71 4.67 9.23
C ARG A 18 0.50 4.87 10.73
N PRO A 19 -0.47 4.17 11.35
CA PRO A 19 -0.60 4.17 12.80
C PRO A 19 0.68 3.66 13.45
N LYS A 20 1.09 4.30 14.56
CA LYS A 20 2.21 3.81 15.37
C LYS A 20 1.83 2.44 15.93
N ALA A 21 2.47 1.39 15.43
CA ALA A 21 2.34 0.05 15.94
C ALA A 21 3.42 -0.20 17.00
N LYS A 22 3.09 -0.96 18.06
CA LYS A 22 4.07 -1.38 19.08
C LYS A 22 5.21 -2.22 18.48
N THR A 23 4.98 -2.87 17.35
CA THR A 23 5.96 -3.66 16.61
C THR A 23 6.01 -3.14 15.17
N PRO A 24 7.19 -2.78 14.65
CA PRO A 24 7.34 -2.46 13.23
C PRO A 24 6.88 -3.66 12.38
N PRO A 25 6.08 -3.45 11.32
CA PRO A 25 5.75 -4.54 10.42
C PRO A 25 7.03 -5.11 9.82
N GLN A 26 7.27 -6.39 10.04
CA GLN A 26 8.35 -7.11 9.37
C GLN A 26 8.09 -7.07 7.85
N ASP A 27 9.13 -6.71 7.10
CA ASP A 27 9.11 -6.60 5.63
C ASP A 27 7.97 -5.71 5.09
N LEU A 28 7.87 -4.47 5.59
CA LEU A 28 6.86 -3.52 5.12
C LEU A 28 6.98 -3.23 3.60
N GLN A 29 8.20 -3.10 3.08
CA GLN A 29 8.49 -2.98 1.65
C GLN A 29 7.90 -4.14 0.83
N ARG A 30 8.09 -5.38 1.32
CA ARG A 30 7.60 -6.60 0.67
C ARG A 30 6.08 -6.68 0.73
N THR A 31 5.50 -6.36 1.89
CA THR A 31 4.04 -6.33 2.08
C THR A 31 3.38 -5.28 1.18
N LEU A 32 3.97 -4.09 1.04
CA LEU A 32 3.48 -3.07 0.13
C LEU A 32 3.67 -3.49 -1.33
N SER A 33 4.80 -4.10 -1.68
CA SER A 33 5.00 -4.69 -3.01
C SER A 33 3.92 -5.72 -3.36
N ALA A 34 3.48 -6.53 -2.39
CA ALA A 34 2.40 -7.51 -2.55
C ALA A 34 1.05 -6.84 -2.85
N ILE A 35 0.70 -5.79 -2.10
CA ILE A 35 -0.50 -4.99 -2.31
C ILE A 35 -0.45 -4.36 -3.71
N LEU A 36 0.64 -3.67 -4.06
CA LEU A 36 0.82 -3.02 -5.35
C LEU A 36 0.68 -4.01 -6.51
N TRP A 37 1.30 -5.19 -6.40
CA TRP A 37 1.16 -6.25 -7.40
C TRP A 37 -0.30 -6.68 -7.57
N ARG A 38 -1.03 -6.91 -6.47
CA ARG A 38 -2.44 -7.33 -6.53
C ARG A 38 -3.30 -6.32 -7.26
N HIS A 39 -3.10 -5.03 -7.00
CA HIS A 39 -3.86 -3.95 -7.64
C HIS A 39 -3.49 -3.79 -9.12
N ARG A 40 -2.19 -3.82 -9.46
CA ARG A 40 -1.71 -3.76 -10.85
C ARG A 40 -2.25 -4.88 -11.74
N ASN A 41 -2.44 -6.06 -11.17
CA ASN A 41 -2.90 -7.24 -11.92
C ASN A 41 -4.42 -7.47 -11.81
N GLY A 42 -5.17 -6.65 -11.05
CA GLY A 42 -6.59 -6.89 -10.80
C GLY A 42 -6.88 -8.24 -10.12
N ALA A 43 -5.91 -8.81 -9.43
CA ALA A 43 -5.95 -10.19 -8.98
C ALA A 43 -6.71 -10.36 -7.64
N LYS A 44 -7.11 -11.60 -7.34
CA LYS A 44 -7.58 -11.97 -6.00
C LYS A 44 -6.42 -11.94 -5.02
N TRP A 45 -6.66 -11.65 -3.74
CA TRP A 45 -5.62 -11.66 -2.70
C TRP A 45 -4.81 -12.97 -2.69
N ARG A 46 -5.48 -14.12 -2.79
CA ARG A 46 -4.84 -15.45 -2.79
C ARG A 46 -3.95 -15.73 -4.00
N ALA A 47 -4.00 -14.90 -5.04
CA ALA A 47 -3.17 -15.04 -6.23
C ALA A 47 -1.86 -14.25 -6.11
N ILE A 48 -1.64 -13.52 -5.00
CA ILE A 48 -0.35 -12.88 -4.72
C ILE A 48 0.74 -13.96 -4.71
N PRO A 49 1.81 -13.79 -5.50
CA PRO A 49 2.95 -14.69 -5.49
C PRO A 49 3.59 -14.85 -4.11
N GLU A 50 3.98 -16.07 -3.74
CA GLU A 50 4.53 -16.37 -2.41
C GLU A 50 5.88 -15.65 -2.16
N GLU A 51 6.63 -15.30 -3.20
CA GLU A 51 7.83 -14.48 -3.10
C GLU A 51 7.55 -13.06 -2.60
N LEU A 52 6.30 -12.58 -2.67
CA LEU A 52 5.86 -11.32 -2.05
C LEU A 52 5.39 -11.49 -0.60
N GLY A 53 5.54 -12.70 -0.07
CA GLY A 53 5.15 -13.05 1.28
C GLY A 53 3.68 -13.44 1.39
N PRO A 54 3.19 -13.65 2.62
CA PRO A 54 1.85 -14.15 2.85
C PRO A 54 0.78 -13.16 2.41
N TRP A 55 -0.07 -13.58 1.46
CA TRP A 55 -1.18 -12.76 0.94
C TRP A 55 -2.11 -12.23 2.04
N TRP A 56 -2.31 -12.99 3.11
CA TRP A 56 -3.20 -12.61 4.22
C TRP A 56 -2.67 -11.40 4.99
N ARG A 57 -1.34 -11.24 5.08
CA ARG A 57 -0.71 -10.09 5.72
C ARG A 57 -0.93 -8.82 4.88
N ALA A 58 -0.75 -8.93 3.56
CA ALA A 58 -1.03 -7.85 2.62
C ALA A 58 -2.49 -7.40 2.71
N ALA A 59 -3.44 -8.35 2.70
CA ALA A 59 -4.87 -8.06 2.83
C ALA A 59 -5.20 -7.39 4.19
N GLN A 60 -4.64 -7.90 5.29
CA GLN A 60 -4.87 -7.33 6.63
C GLN A 60 -4.34 -5.90 6.76
N ILE A 61 -3.12 -5.63 6.28
CA ILE A 61 -2.55 -4.28 6.28
C ILE A 61 -3.39 -3.36 5.42
N PHE A 62 -3.76 -3.81 4.22
CA PHE A 62 -4.63 -3.04 3.33
C PHE A 62 -5.93 -2.61 4.00
N ILE A 63 -6.68 -3.55 4.56
CA ILE A 63 -7.96 -3.28 5.23
C ILE A 63 -7.78 -2.35 6.44
N ARG A 64 -6.76 -2.60 7.29
CA ARG A 64 -6.50 -1.75 8.46
C ARG A 64 -6.17 -0.32 8.06
N TRP A 65 -5.35 -0.16 7.03
CA TRP A 65 -4.90 1.14 6.54
C TRP A 65 -6.03 1.91 5.85
N SER A 66 -6.92 1.23 5.12
CA SER A 66 -8.15 1.84 4.59
C SER A 66 -9.04 2.38 5.71
N ARG A 67 -9.26 1.60 6.77
CA ARG A 67 -10.08 2.05 7.91
C ARG A 67 -9.45 3.21 8.67
N ALA A 68 -8.12 3.29 8.69
CA ALA A 68 -7.36 4.33 9.39
C ALA A 68 -7.07 5.57 8.53
N GLY A 69 -7.57 5.63 7.28
CA GLY A 69 -7.35 6.75 6.37
C GLY A 69 -5.89 6.89 5.89
N VAL A 70 -5.11 5.81 5.95
CA VAL A 70 -3.65 5.85 5.68
C VAL A 70 -3.39 6.02 4.19
N TRP A 71 -4.18 5.35 3.35
CA TRP A 71 -3.99 5.38 1.90
C TRP A 71 -4.28 6.76 1.32
N GLU A 72 -5.26 7.46 1.87
CA GLU A 72 -5.65 8.82 1.51
C GLU A 72 -4.53 9.81 1.88
N ARG A 73 -4.03 9.74 3.12
CA ARG A 73 -2.90 10.59 3.54
C ARG A 73 -1.65 10.32 2.70
N LEU A 74 -1.37 9.03 2.43
CA LEU A 74 -0.23 8.64 1.62
C LEU A 74 -0.36 9.15 0.18
N LEU A 75 -1.56 9.06 -0.41
CA LEU A 75 -1.84 9.62 -1.74
C LEU A 75 -1.55 11.12 -1.79
N SER A 76 -2.06 11.88 -0.83
CA SER A 76 -1.84 13.33 -0.77
C SER A 76 -0.34 13.67 -0.69
N LEU A 77 0.40 13.02 0.20
CA LEU A 77 1.84 13.28 0.36
C LEU A 77 2.66 12.91 -0.89
N VAL A 78 2.31 11.81 -1.56
CA VAL A 78 2.98 11.37 -2.79
C VAL A 78 2.74 12.37 -3.93
N GLN A 79 1.50 12.89 -4.05
CA GLN A 79 1.15 13.93 -5.02
C GLN A 79 1.89 15.24 -4.76
N GLU A 80 1.96 15.68 -3.50
CA GLU A 80 2.69 16.89 -3.10
C GLU A 80 4.20 16.80 -3.38
N ARG A 81 4.79 15.62 -3.17
CA ARG A 81 6.23 15.38 -3.37
C ARG A 81 6.60 15.11 -4.83
N GLY A 82 5.62 14.97 -5.72
CA GLY A 82 5.86 14.57 -7.12
C GLY A 82 6.47 13.16 -7.26
N VAL A 83 6.37 12.32 -6.23
CA VAL A 83 6.95 10.98 -6.26
C VAL A 83 6.09 10.12 -7.18
N GLN A 84 6.68 9.73 -8.31
CA GLN A 84 6.04 8.79 -9.24
C GLN A 84 6.20 7.37 -8.71
N LEU A 85 5.53 7.06 -7.61
CA LEU A 85 5.53 5.74 -7.00
C LEU A 85 4.82 4.65 -7.83
N GLY A 86 4.41 5.03 -9.04
CA GLY A 86 3.78 4.22 -10.05
C GLY A 86 2.33 4.67 -10.20
N MET A 87 1.99 5.18 -11.39
CA MET A 87 0.63 5.53 -11.86
C MET A 87 -0.44 4.42 -11.69
N VAL A 88 -0.14 3.30 -11.04
CA VAL A 88 -0.93 2.05 -11.08
C VAL A 88 -1.66 1.73 -9.78
N PHE A 89 -1.22 2.23 -8.62
CA PHE A 89 -1.89 1.94 -7.34
C PHE A 89 -2.90 3.00 -6.90
N LEU A 90 -2.63 4.25 -7.30
CA LEU A 90 -3.22 5.46 -6.76
C LEU A 90 -3.92 6.30 -7.82
N ASP A 91 -4.34 5.71 -8.93
CA ASP A 91 -5.45 6.33 -9.65
C ASP A 91 -6.58 6.41 -8.62
N GLY A 92 -6.96 7.64 -8.24
CA GLY A 92 -7.81 7.90 -7.09
C GLY A 92 -9.17 7.18 -7.15
N THR A 93 -9.49 6.53 -8.27
CA THR A 93 -10.58 5.56 -8.43
C THR A 93 -10.45 4.35 -7.51
N THR A 94 -9.25 3.80 -7.27
CA THR A 94 -9.08 2.61 -6.41
C THR A 94 -9.29 2.96 -4.94
N VAL A 95 -8.67 4.05 -4.47
CA VAL A 95 -8.85 4.56 -3.11
C VAL A 95 -10.32 4.97 -2.88
N ARG A 96 -10.94 5.71 -3.83
CA ARG A 96 -12.36 6.09 -3.75
C ARG A 96 -13.32 4.90 -3.87
N ALA A 97 -13.01 3.89 -4.68
CA ALA A 97 -13.83 2.67 -4.77
C ALA A 97 -13.82 1.90 -3.45
N HIS A 98 -12.68 1.86 -2.75
CA HIS A 98 -12.59 1.27 -1.42
C HIS A 98 -13.40 2.03 -0.37
N GLN A 99 -13.49 3.36 -0.46
CA GLN A 99 -14.37 4.17 0.40
C GLN A 99 -15.85 3.72 0.27
N LYS A 100 -16.33 3.42 -0.95
CA LYS A 100 -17.72 2.99 -1.17
C LYS A 100 -17.99 1.53 -0.82
N ALA A 101 -16.95 0.68 -0.78
CA ALA A 101 -17.07 -0.74 -0.45
C ALA A 101 -16.91 -1.04 1.06
N ALA A 102 -16.57 -0.03 1.87
CA ALA A 102 -16.42 -0.15 3.33
C ALA A 102 -17.61 0.44 4.11
N GLY A 103 -18.70 0.81 3.42
CA GLY A 103 -19.99 1.21 3.99
C GLY A 103 -20.95 0.03 4.14
#